data_AF-A0A3D9B2L4-F1
#
_entry.id   AF-A0A3D9B2L4-F1
#
_cell.length_a   1.000
_cell.length_b   1.000
_cell.length_c   1.000
_cell.angle_alpha   90.00
_cell.angle_beta   90.00
_cell.angle_gamma   90.00
#
_symmetry.space_group_name_H-M   'P 1'
#
loop_
_entity.id
_entity.type
_entity.pdbx_description
1 polymer ?
#
loop_
_entity_poly.entity_id
_entity_poly.type
_entity_poly.pdbx_seq_one_letter_code
_entity_poly.pdbx_strand_id
1 'polypeptide(L)'
;MSKFLPERKKLLEDVFEKVSNETPETSFSGITKYLERTLFDDYRITLSYKSFETYYKAIVEREEDYNIKPLILDDLSRYLGFESFNDYCSGWKSFEYKIHQALSNLVITVINKPILKMPEFLTKQSSLGIAGFVIVALFLTGNVYLSNKKNNQESSSSFGFLSSVPEKKKECMYWDKSQYRVAYCGDKDPHKDLKPLDTVVLKYFKMITRKDTLTVDKAFGKVWYSKYNGNVEFFTMDGTNPENGKDLRFATEYMIDTYGGGQ
;
A
#
# COMPACT_ATOMS: atom_id res chain seq x y z
N MET A 1 -6.41 4.35 17.45
CA MET A 1 -5.19 4.16 16.64
C MET A 1 -4.14 5.11 17.16
N SER A 2 -3.12 4.58 17.83
CA SER A 2 -2.00 5.36 18.32
C SER A 2 -1.27 6.00 17.15
N LYS A 3 -0.75 7.19 17.40
CA LYS A 3 -0.14 8.10 16.40
C LYS A 3 1.07 7.51 15.66
N PHE A 4 1.58 6.34 16.10
CA PHE A 4 2.84 5.76 15.65
C PHE A 4 2.77 4.25 15.32
N LEU A 5 1.60 3.71 14.98
CA LEU A 5 1.49 2.30 14.61
C LEU A 5 2.40 1.90 13.42
N PRO A 6 2.44 2.62 12.29
CA PRO A 6 3.29 2.23 11.16
C PRO A 6 4.78 2.34 11.49
N GLU A 7 5.19 3.37 12.24
CA GLU A 7 6.60 3.52 12.64
C GLU A 7 7.05 2.43 13.61
N ARG A 8 6.20 2.02 14.56
CA ARG A 8 6.51 0.91 15.48
C ARG A 8 6.59 -0.42 14.74
N LYS A 9 5.70 -0.65 13.76
CA LYS A 9 5.76 -1.84 12.90
C LYS A 9 7.09 -1.91 12.16
N LYS A 10 7.47 -0.81 11.50
CA LYS A 10 8.69 -0.73 10.71
C LYS A 10 9.95 -0.90 11.58
N LEU A 11 9.97 -0.30 12.77
CA LEU A 11 11.08 -0.48 13.73
C LEU A 11 11.30 -1.96 14.06
N LEU A 12 10.23 -2.71 14.34
CA LEU A 12 10.34 -4.14 14.67
C LEU A 12 10.83 -4.98 13.49
N GLU A 13 10.38 -4.66 12.27
CA GLU A 13 10.85 -5.30 11.04
C GLU A 13 12.35 -5.04 10.81
N ASP A 14 12.79 -3.79 10.95
CA ASP A 14 14.20 -3.41 10.75
C ASP A 14 15.12 -4.06 11.79
N VAL A 15 14.70 -4.10 13.06
CA VAL A 15 15.43 -4.81 14.12
C VAL A 15 15.55 -6.29 13.79
N PHE A 16 14.44 -6.92 13.38
CA PHE A 16 14.42 -8.35 13.05
C PHE A 16 15.30 -8.66 11.83
N GLU A 17 15.25 -7.84 10.79
CA GLU A 17 16.07 -7.97 9.59
C GLU A 17 17.57 -7.84 9.92
N LYS A 18 17.95 -6.81 10.71
CA LYS A 18 19.33 -6.62 11.13
C LYS A 18 19.86 -7.86 11.85
N VAL A 19 19.15 -8.33 12.88
CA VAL A 19 19.61 -9.48 13.67
C VAL A 19 19.58 -10.78 12.86
N SER A 20 18.62 -10.95 11.95
CA SER A 20 18.56 -12.12 11.06
C SER A 20 19.77 -12.22 10.14
N ASN A 21 20.41 -11.09 9.81
CA ASN A 21 21.62 -11.06 8.98
C ASN A 21 22.91 -11.27 9.81
N GLU A 22 22.85 -11.13 11.13
CA GLU A 22 23.99 -11.27 12.07
C GLU A 22 24.14 -12.70 12.59
N THR A 23 23.12 -13.56 12.42
CA THR A 23 23.07 -14.92 12.97
C THR A 23 22.84 -15.98 11.89
N PRO A 24 23.40 -17.20 12.03
CA PRO A 24 23.05 -18.33 11.17
C PRO A 24 21.69 -18.96 11.52
N GLU A 25 21.05 -18.53 12.62
CA GLU A 25 19.73 -19.01 13.02
C GLU A 25 18.67 -18.64 11.97
N THR A 26 17.87 -19.63 11.55
CA THR A 26 16.79 -19.42 10.57
C THR A 26 15.40 -19.40 11.22
N SER A 27 15.30 -19.91 12.46
CA SER A 27 14.04 -19.94 13.18
C SER A 27 13.76 -18.60 13.86
N PHE A 28 12.51 -18.16 13.83
CA PHE A 28 12.10 -16.91 14.49
C PHE A 28 12.50 -16.88 15.98
N SER A 29 12.31 -17.99 16.70
CA SER A 29 12.68 -18.09 18.12
C SER A 29 14.20 -18.13 18.33
N GLY A 30 14.97 -18.74 17.42
CA GLY A 30 16.43 -18.73 17.46
C GLY A 30 16.99 -17.32 17.25
N ILE A 31 16.48 -16.61 16.25
CA ILE A 31 16.84 -15.23 15.93
C ILE A 31 16.53 -14.30 17.11
N THR A 32 15.34 -14.39 17.70
CA THR A 32 14.95 -13.52 18.83
C THR A 32 15.70 -13.83 20.12
N LYS A 33 16.13 -15.08 20.35
CA LYS A 33 17.05 -15.43 21.44
C LYS A 33 18.44 -14.85 21.22
N TYR A 34 18.93 -14.87 19.98
CA TYR A 34 20.19 -14.22 19.63
C TYR A 34 20.10 -12.69 19.82
N LEU A 35 18.97 -12.08 19.44
CA LEU A 35 18.69 -10.66 19.67
C LEU A 35 18.79 -10.31 21.16
N GLU A 36 18.12 -11.06 22.05
CA GLU A 36 18.18 -10.82 23.49
C GLU A 36 19.63 -10.81 24.02
N ARG A 37 20.44 -11.78 23.59
CA ARG A 37 21.86 -11.86 23.98
C ARG A 37 22.64 -10.65 23.50
N THR A 38 22.46 -10.28 22.22
CA THR A 38 23.14 -9.13 21.60
C THR A 38 22.75 -7.81 22.26
N LEU A 39 21.46 -7.60 22.50
CA LEU A 39 20.95 -6.41 23.20
C LEU A 39 21.54 -6.29 24.60
N PHE A 40 21.66 -7.41 25.33
CA PHE A 40 22.21 -7.41 26.68
C PHE A 40 23.73 -7.22 26.70
N ASP A 41 24.47 -7.96 25.87
CA ASP A 41 25.92 -8.00 25.89
C ASP A 41 26.54 -6.69 25.38
N ASP A 42 26.03 -6.18 24.25
CA ASP A 42 26.64 -5.04 23.55
C ASP A 42 26.03 -3.69 23.97
N TYR A 43 24.71 -3.67 24.26
CA TYR A 43 23.97 -2.43 24.50
C TYR A 43 23.45 -2.29 25.93
N ARG A 44 23.61 -3.33 26.77
CA ARG A 44 23.04 -3.41 28.14
C ARG A 44 21.53 -3.19 28.18
N ILE A 45 20.84 -3.50 27.09
CA ILE A 45 19.38 -3.41 26.96
C ILE A 45 18.75 -4.70 27.49
N THR A 46 17.86 -4.56 28.48
CA THR A 46 17.11 -5.70 29.03
C THR A 46 15.77 -5.87 28.30
N LEU A 47 15.78 -6.64 27.22
CA LEU A 47 14.57 -7.02 26.49
C LEU A 47 14.56 -8.53 26.24
N SER A 48 13.64 -9.24 26.89
CA SER A 48 13.52 -10.69 26.70
C SER A 48 13.04 -11.06 25.30
N TYR A 49 13.51 -12.19 24.77
CA TYR A 49 13.04 -12.70 23.48
C TYR A 49 11.51 -12.82 23.43
N LYS A 50 10.86 -13.31 24.51
CA LYS A 50 9.39 -13.43 24.59
C LYS A 50 8.66 -12.10 24.46
N SER A 51 9.23 -11.03 25.03
CA SER A 51 8.64 -9.69 24.92
C SER A 51 8.73 -9.20 23.48
N PHE A 52 9.91 -9.34 22.85
CA PHE A 52 10.08 -9.00 21.45
C PHE A 52 9.16 -9.82 20.53
N GLU A 53 9.08 -11.15 20.71
CA GLU A 53 8.15 -12.00 19.96
C GLU A 53 6.70 -11.53 20.10
N THR A 54 6.29 -11.14 21.31
CA THR A 54 4.93 -10.64 21.57
C THR A 54 4.65 -9.36 20.81
N TYR A 55 5.61 -8.41 20.83
CA TYR A 55 5.50 -7.15 20.11
C TYR A 55 5.42 -7.38 18.60
N TYR A 56 6.30 -8.23 18.08
CA TYR A 56 6.35 -8.57 16.67
C TYR A 56 5.05 -9.21 16.19
N LYS A 57 4.58 -10.25 16.87
CA LYS A 57 3.32 -10.93 16.51
C LYS A 57 2.11 -9.99 16.60
N ALA A 58 2.01 -9.19 17.66
CA ALA A 58 0.88 -8.30 17.84
C ALA A 58 0.85 -7.18 16.77
N ILE A 59 1.98 -6.53 16.50
CA ILE A 59 2.03 -5.33 15.64
C ILE A 59 2.31 -5.66 14.18
N VAL A 60 3.23 -6.59 13.90
CA VAL A 60 3.65 -6.91 12.53
C VAL A 60 2.69 -7.90 11.89
N GLU A 61 2.36 -8.99 12.58
CA GLU A 61 1.50 -10.05 12.03
C GLU A 61 0.01 -9.73 12.16
N ARG A 62 -0.43 -9.27 13.34
CA ARG A 62 -1.86 -9.01 13.62
C ARG A 62 -2.31 -7.57 13.43
N GLU A 63 -1.37 -6.65 13.18
CA GLU A 63 -1.62 -5.21 13.00
C GLU A 63 -2.39 -4.57 14.17
N GLU A 64 -2.23 -5.12 15.38
CA GLU A 64 -2.84 -4.61 16.59
C GLU A 64 -2.11 -3.37 17.10
N ASP A 65 -2.85 -2.46 17.72
CA ASP A 65 -2.30 -1.28 18.40
C ASP A 65 -1.71 -1.65 19.78
N TYR A 66 -0.83 -2.65 19.80
CA TYR A 66 -0.18 -3.12 21.01
C TYR A 66 0.74 -2.05 21.58
N ASN A 67 0.65 -1.80 22.88
CA ASN A 67 1.43 -0.77 23.53
C ASN A 67 2.85 -1.26 23.86
N ILE A 68 3.87 -0.63 23.27
CA ILE A 68 5.28 -0.83 23.63
C ILE A 68 5.73 0.35 24.48
N LYS A 69 6.46 0.07 25.57
CA LYS A 69 7.00 1.12 26.44
C LYS A 69 7.95 2.03 25.63
N PRO A 70 7.87 3.36 25.78
CA PRO A 70 8.73 4.29 25.04
C PRO A 70 10.23 3.98 25.18
N LEU A 71 10.68 3.62 26.39
CA LEU A 71 12.06 3.22 26.64
C LEU A 71 12.51 2.05 25.76
N ILE A 72 11.65 1.05 25.54
CA ILE A 72 11.98 -0.09 24.68
C ILE A 72 12.07 0.35 23.21
N LEU A 73 11.22 1.29 22.78
CA LEU A 73 11.30 1.84 21.42
C LEU A 73 12.63 2.61 21.23
N ASP A 74 13.04 3.38 22.23
CA ASP A 74 14.33 4.09 22.20
C ASP A 74 15.51 3.09 22.20
N ASP A 75 15.45 2.06 23.05
CA ASP A 75 16.46 0.99 23.12
C ASP A 75 16.64 0.28 21.77
N LEU A 76 15.54 -0.12 21.14
CA LEU A 76 15.55 -0.77 19.83
C LEU A 76 16.05 0.18 18.73
N SER A 77 15.73 1.46 18.81
CA SER A 77 16.23 2.47 17.87
C SER A 77 17.74 2.67 18.00
N ARG A 78 18.27 2.66 19.24
CA ARG A 78 19.71 2.68 19.52
C ARG A 78 20.43 1.45 18.99
N TYR A 79 19.82 0.28 19.08
CA TYR A 79 20.38 -0.93 18.44
C TYR A 79 20.50 -0.76 16.91
N LEU A 80 19.59 -0.02 16.27
CA LEU A 80 19.69 0.32 14.83
C LEU A 80 20.65 1.48 14.52
N GLY A 81 21.23 2.13 15.53
CA GLY A 81 22.17 3.24 15.36
C GLY A 81 21.54 4.63 15.39
N PHE A 82 20.28 4.76 15.79
CA PHE A 82 19.59 6.04 15.98
C PHE A 82 19.66 6.51 17.43
N GLU A 83 19.52 7.81 17.70
CA GLU A 83 19.63 8.33 19.08
C GLU A 83 18.40 8.00 19.93
N SER A 84 17.21 8.00 19.33
CA SER A 84 15.92 7.74 19.98
C SER A 84 14.89 7.23 18.97
N PHE A 85 13.73 6.79 19.46
CA PHE A 85 12.62 6.43 18.59
C PHE A 85 12.13 7.63 17.77
N ASN A 86 12.15 8.83 18.33
CA ASN A 86 11.75 10.03 17.60
C ASN A 86 12.75 10.39 16.48
N ASP A 87 14.05 10.14 16.70
CA ASP A 87 15.09 10.29 15.68
C ASP A 87 14.88 9.30 14.52
N TYR A 88 14.66 8.02 14.86
CA TYR A 88 14.26 6.98 13.90
C TYR A 88 13.02 7.39 13.08
N CYS A 89 11.95 7.85 13.75
CA CYS A 89 10.74 8.32 13.08
C CYS A 89 10.99 9.54 12.16
N SER A 90 11.94 10.41 12.51
CA SER A 90 12.27 11.58 11.69
C SER A 90 12.96 11.18 10.40
N GLY A 91 13.88 10.20 10.47
CA GLY A 91 14.47 9.57 9.30
C GLY A 91 13.41 8.90 8.41
N TRP A 92 12.49 8.16 9.02
CA TRP A 92 11.36 7.52 8.33
C TRP A 92 10.44 8.52 7.63
N LYS A 93 10.02 9.60 8.31
CA LYS A 93 9.14 10.63 7.73
C LYS A 93 9.80 11.36 6.56
N SER A 94 11.12 11.55 6.59
CA SER A 94 11.85 12.09 5.43
C SER A 94 11.80 11.14 4.24
N PHE A 95 11.91 9.83 4.49
CA PHE A 95 11.80 8.80 3.46
C PHE A 95 10.38 8.72 2.88
N GLU A 96 9.34 8.70 3.73
CA GLU A 96 7.94 8.75 3.27
C GLU A 96 7.66 10.03 2.49
N TYR A 97 8.11 11.20 2.97
CA TYR A 97 7.95 12.46 2.23
C TYR A 97 8.63 12.39 0.86
N LYS A 98 9.84 11.85 0.76
CA LYS A 98 10.55 11.65 -0.51
C LYS A 98 9.80 10.68 -1.44
N ILE A 99 9.26 9.59 -0.91
CA ILE A 99 8.41 8.66 -1.67
C ILE A 99 7.14 9.36 -2.15
N HIS A 100 6.42 10.04 -1.26
CA HIS A 100 5.20 10.77 -1.61
C HIS A 100 5.48 11.87 -2.63
N GLN A 101 6.60 12.58 -2.52
CA GLN A 101 7.02 13.58 -3.49
C GLN A 101 7.40 12.94 -4.83
N ALA A 102 8.13 11.82 -4.83
CA ALA A 102 8.45 11.08 -6.05
C ALA A 102 7.19 10.53 -6.73
N LEU A 103 6.24 9.97 -5.96
CA LEU A 103 4.94 9.52 -6.44
C LEU A 103 4.10 10.70 -6.95
N SER A 104 4.09 11.84 -6.25
CA SER A 104 3.37 13.05 -6.68
C SER A 104 3.97 13.59 -7.98
N ASN A 105 5.30 13.64 -8.09
CA ASN A 105 5.98 14.03 -9.32
C ASN A 105 5.71 13.03 -10.46
N LEU A 106 5.66 11.73 -10.17
CA LEU A 106 5.27 10.70 -11.15
C LEU A 106 3.84 10.93 -11.64
N VAL A 107 2.91 11.19 -10.72
CA VAL A 107 1.50 11.48 -11.01
C VAL A 107 1.35 12.80 -11.78
N ILE A 108 2.04 13.88 -11.40
CA ILE A 108 2.01 15.17 -12.10
C ILE A 108 2.64 15.05 -13.50
N THR A 109 3.73 14.29 -13.66
CA THR A 109 4.38 14.07 -14.97
C THR A 109 3.50 13.24 -15.91
N VAL A 110 2.66 12.35 -15.37
CA VAL A 110 1.67 11.58 -16.15
C VAL A 110 0.41 12.42 -16.46
N ILE A 111 -0.01 13.31 -15.55
CA ILE A 111 -1.18 14.20 -15.74
C ILE A 111 -0.89 15.38 -16.69
N ASN A 112 0.35 15.89 -16.74
CA ASN A 112 0.72 17.02 -17.59
C ASN A 112 0.95 16.67 -19.07
N LYS A 113 0.68 15.43 -19.51
CA LYS A 113 0.43 15.16 -20.94
C LYS A 113 -1.08 15.28 -21.19
N PRO A 114 -1.58 16.43 -21.70
CA PRO A 114 -3.00 16.55 -21.98
C PRO A 114 -3.36 15.63 -23.15
N ILE A 115 -4.05 14.51 -22.89
CA ILE A 115 -4.92 13.85 -23.86
C ILE A 115 -6.36 14.09 -23.40
N LEU A 116 -6.78 15.34 -23.51
CA LEU A 116 -8.19 15.72 -23.52
C LEU A 116 -8.32 16.83 -24.56
N LYS A 117 -8.52 16.44 -25.82
CA LYS A 117 -9.19 17.33 -26.77
C LYS A 117 -10.63 17.43 -26.29
N MET A 118 -10.94 18.54 -25.61
CA MET A 118 -12.32 18.86 -25.27
C MET A 118 -13.12 19.00 -26.57
N PRO A 119 -14.29 18.36 -26.69
CA PRO A 119 -15.12 18.50 -27.88
C PRO A 119 -15.66 19.93 -27.98
N GLU A 120 -15.64 20.49 -29.20
CA GLU A 120 -15.90 21.90 -29.51
C GLU A 120 -17.28 22.43 -29.05
N PHE A 121 -18.22 21.56 -28.68
CA PHE A 121 -19.57 21.95 -28.27
C PHE A 121 -19.63 22.75 -26.96
N LEU A 122 -18.57 22.75 -26.14
CA LEU A 122 -18.49 23.54 -24.91
C LEU A 122 -17.99 24.97 -25.12
N THR A 123 -17.66 25.36 -26.34
CA THR A 123 -17.21 26.73 -26.67
C THR A 123 -18.16 27.49 -27.60
N LYS A 124 -19.29 26.89 -28.00
CA LYS A 124 -20.19 27.47 -28.99
C LYS A 124 -21.62 27.66 -28.44
N GLN A 125 -21.86 28.89 -27.97
CA GLN A 125 -23.12 29.64 -27.94
C GLN A 125 -24.31 29.07 -27.11
N SER A 126 -24.68 29.76 -26.03
CA SER A 126 -25.95 30.53 -25.93
C SER A 126 -26.28 30.91 -24.48
N SER A 127 -26.91 32.07 -24.33
CA SER A 127 -27.37 32.72 -23.10
C SER A 127 -28.22 31.83 -22.18
N LEU A 128 -27.80 31.63 -20.93
CA LEU A 128 -28.69 31.17 -19.83
C LEU A 128 -28.10 31.50 -18.45
N GLY A 129 -27.74 32.77 -18.25
CA GLY A 129 -27.24 33.31 -16.98
C GLY A 129 -28.30 33.59 -15.91
N ILE A 130 -29.48 32.96 -15.95
CA ILE A 130 -30.59 33.30 -15.02
C ILE A 130 -31.23 32.05 -14.37
N ALA A 131 -31.05 30.84 -14.92
CA ALA A 131 -31.63 29.63 -14.34
C ALA A 131 -30.95 29.16 -13.04
N GLY A 132 -29.71 29.59 -12.77
CA GLY A 132 -28.97 29.25 -11.55
C GLY A 132 -29.43 30.00 -10.29
N PHE A 133 -30.00 31.20 -10.44
CA PHE A 133 -30.44 32.01 -9.29
C PHE A 133 -31.84 31.64 -8.77
N VAL A 134 -32.67 31.00 -9.61
CA VAL A 134 -34.03 30.58 -9.23
C VAL A 134 -34.00 29.41 -8.24
N ILE A 135 -33.02 28.51 -8.35
CA ILE A 135 -32.88 27.37 -7.43
C ILE A 135 -32.44 27.85 -6.03
N VAL A 136 -31.57 28.85 -5.95
CA VAL A 136 -31.07 29.38 -4.67
C VAL A 136 -32.15 30.19 -3.93
N ALA A 137 -33.03 30.88 -4.63
CA ALA A 137 -34.13 31.64 -4.01
C ALA A 137 -35.21 30.74 -3.39
N LEU A 138 -35.47 29.54 -3.95
CA LEU A 138 -36.46 28.60 -3.41
C LEU A 138 -36.04 27.93 -2.10
N PHE A 139 -34.73 27.83 -1.81
CA PHE A 139 -34.23 27.28 -0.55
C PHE A 139 -34.22 28.28 0.62
N LEU A 140 -34.28 29.59 0.36
CA LEU A 140 -34.18 30.61 1.41
C LEU A 140 -35.54 31.20 1.85
N THR A 141 -36.63 30.96 1.13
CA THR A 141 -37.98 31.44 1.51
C THR A 141 -38.99 30.32 1.82
N GLY A 142 -38.58 29.05 1.72
CA GLY A 142 -39.46 27.88 1.93
C GLY A 142 -39.86 27.58 3.39
N ASN A 143 -39.61 28.48 4.34
CA ASN A 143 -39.92 28.28 5.76
C ASN A 143 -40.92 29.29 6.35
N VAL A 144 -41.68 29.98 5.51
CA VAL A 144 -42.83 30.80 5.94
C VAL A 144 -44.02 30.45 5.07
N TYR A 145 -44.75 29.39 5.45
CA TYR A 145 -46.21 29.25 5.47
C TYR A 145 -46.56 27.76 5.37
N LEU A 146 -46.77 27.09 6.51
CA LEU A 146 -47.73 25.99 6.65
C LEU A 146 -47.87 25.69 8.16
N SER A 147 -48.52 26.62 8.84
CA SER A 147 -49.13 26.39 10.14
C SER A 147 -50.58 25.99 9.93
N ASN A 148 -50.87 24.68 10.01
CA ASN A 148 -52.00 24.08 10.73
C ASN A 148 -52.24 22.66 10.22
N LYS A 149 -52.02 21.65 11.06
CA LYS A 149 -53.07 20.74 11.56
C LYS A 149 -52.45 19.70 12.50
N LYS A 150 -52.95 19.71 13.73
CA LYS A 150 -52.68 18.77 14.82
C LYS A 150 -53.15 17.37 14.40
N ASN A 151 -52.29 16.35 14.53
CA ASN A 151 -52.68 14.99 14.93
C ASN A 151 -51.45 14.19 15.37
N ASN A 152 -51.64 13.42 16.44
CA ASN A 152 -50.61 12.78 17.24
C ASN A 152 -49.92 11.62 16.51
N GLN A 153 -48.61 11.70 16.36
CA GLN A 153 -47.72 10.54 16.36
C GLN A 153 -46.33 11.01 16.76
N GLU A 154 -45.77 10.40 17.81
CA GLU A 154 -44.44 10.70 18.33
C GLU A 154 -43.41 10.78 17.21
N SER A 155 -42.96 11.99 16.94
CA SER A 155 -41.83 12.28 16.08
C SER A 155 -40.87 13.08 16.93
N SER A 156 -40.02 12.38 17.66
CA SER A 156 -38.78 12.97 18.16
C SER A 156 -37.96 13.33 16.92
N SER A 157 -38.08 14.59 16.52
CA SER A 157 -37.21 15.27 15.59
C SER A 157 -35.79 15.33 16.18
N SER A 158 -35.05 14.25 15.97
CA SER A 158 -33.59 14.26 16.00
C SER A 158 -33.11 14.21 14.55
N PHE A 159 -32.32 15.22 14.19
CA PHE A 159 -31.68 15.45 12.91
C PHE A 159 -31.10 14.16 12.29
N GLY A 160 -31.83 13.60 11.31
CA GLY A 160 -31.32 12.57 10.42
C GLY A 160 -30.63 13.20 9.22
N PHE A 161 -29.31 13.41 9.30
CA PHE A 161 -28.45 13.47 8.11
C PHE A 161 -26.99 13.17 8.44
N LEU A 162 -26.72 11.96 8.91
CA LEU A 162 -25.39 11.36 8.86
C LEU A 162 -25.55 9.88 8.54
N SER A 163 -26.12 9.63 7.36
CA SER A 163 -25.94 8.35 6.69
C SER A 163 -24.45 8.25 6.38
N SER A 164 -23.71 7.51 7.19
CA SER A 164 -22.39 7.01 6.82
C SER A 164 -22.55 6.31 5.48
N VAL A 165 -22.14 6.98 4.39
CA VAL A 165 -21.95 6.31 3.11
C VAL A 165 -20.98 5.17 3.42
N PRO A 166 -21.35 3.89 3.23
CA PRO A 166 -20.39 2.82 3.40
C PRO A 166 -19.26 3.11 2.43
N GLU A 167 -18.11 3.48 2.99
CA GLU A 167 -16.89 3.67 2.22
C GLU A 167 -16.67 2.33 1.52
N LYS A 168 -16.92 2.31 0.21
CA LYS A 168 -16.83 1.07 -0.56
C LYS A 168 -15.44 0.51 -0.27
N LYS A 169 -15.35 -0.77 0.09
CA LYS A 169 -14.06 -1.44 0.32
C LYS A 169 -13.51 -1.92 -1.01
N LYS A 170 -12.20 -1.77 -1.21
CA LYS A 170 -11.51 -2.27 -2.40
C LYS A 170 -11.10 -3.72 -2.17
N GLU A 171 -12.03 -4.62 -2.45
CA GLU A 171 -11.90 -6.06 -2.19
C GLU A 171 -11.55 -6.87 -3.45
N CYS A 172 -11.28 -6.20 -4.57
CA CYS A 172 -10.84 -6.82 -5.81
C CYS A 172 -9.48 -6.27 -6.27
N MET A 173 -8.84 -6.97 -7.18
CA MET A 173 -7.63 -6.57 -7.85
C MET A 173 -7.70 -6.81 -9.35
N TYR A 174 -6.90 -6.09 -10.13
CA TYR A 174 -6.76 -6.27 -11.58
C TYR A 174 -5.29 -6.12 -11.98
N TRP A 175 -4.90 -6.78 -13.08
CA TRP A 175 -3.56 -6.67 -13.64
C TRP A 175 -3.42 -5.36 -14.44
N ASP A 176 -2.41 -4.54 -14.11
CA ASP A 176 -2.19 -3.23 -14.75
C ASP A 176 -1.14 -3.26 -15.88
N LYS A 177 -0.88 -4.45 -16.46
CA LYS A 177 0.22 -4.78 -17.38
C LYS A 177 1.59 -4.97 -16.72
N SER A 178 1.75 -4.63 -15.44
CA SER A 178 3.03 -4.78 -14.74
C SER A 178 2.90 -5.37 -13.33
N GLN A 179 1.81 -5.12 -12.64
CA GLN A 179 1.53 -5.56 -11.29
C GLN A 179 0.02 -5.57 -11.05
N TYR A 180 -0.42 -6.26 -10.01
CA TYR A 180 -1.81 -6.16 -9.58
C TYR A 180 -2.06 -4.84 -8.84
N ARG A 181 -3.24 -4.24 -9.06
CA ARG A 181 -3.73 -3.06 -8.33
C ARG A 181 -5.09 -3.32 -7.72
N VAL A 182 -5.35 -2.68 -6.58
CA VAL A 182 -6.65 -2.72 -5.91
C VAL A 182 -7.73 -1.99 -6.71
N ALA A 183 -8.93 -2.56 -6.73
CA ALA A 183 -10.11 -2.02 -7.37
C ALA A 183 -11.37 -2.32 -6.54
N TYR A 184 -12.44 -1.60 -6.86
CA TYR A 184 -13.77 -1.94 -6.37
C TYR A 184 -14.32 -3.10 -7.21
N CYS A 185 -14.85 -4.14 -6.56
CA CYS A 185 -15.47 -5.26 -7.28
C CYS A 185 -16.67 -4.85 -8.14
N GLY A 186 -17.30 -3.70 -7.83
CA GLY A 186 -18.37 -3.11 -8.62
C GLY A 186 -17.90 -2.17 -9.74
N ASP A 187 -16.60 -2.09 -10.04
CA ASP A 187 -16.09 -1.38 -11.21
C ASP A 187 -16.61 -2.08 -12.48
N LYS A 188 -17.16 -1.29 -13.41
CA LYS A 188 -17.77 -1.78 -14.65
C LYS A 188 -16.89 -1.54 -15.87
N ASP A 189 -15.63 -1.18 -15.66
CA ASP A 189 -14.65 -1.04 -16.73
C ASP A 189 -14.40 -2.39 -17.41
N PRO A 190 -14.81 -2.56 -18.69
CA PRO A 190 -14.69 -3.83 -19.40
C PRO A 190 -13.23 -4.20 -19.70
N HIS A 191 -12.27 -3.29 -19.52
CA HIS A 191 -10.85 -3.56 -19.71
C HIS A 191 -10.15 -4.08 -18.46
N LYS A 192 -10.87 -4.20 -17.33
CA LYS A 192 -10.32 -4.75 -16.08
C LYS A 192 -10.89 -6.13 -15.83
N ASP A 193 -10.02 -7.14 -15.89
CA ASP A 193 -10.33 -8.45 -15.36
C ASP A 193 -10.22 -8.41 -13.82
N LEU A 194 -11.37 -8.23 -13.16
CA LEU A 194 -11.47 -8.11 -11.71
C LEU A 194 -11.40 -9.50 -11.07
N LYS A 195 -10.42 -9.69 -10.20
CA LYS A 195 -10.23 -10.89 -9.37
C LYS A 195 -10.42 -10.54 -7.90
N PRO A 196 -10.80 -11.51 -7.04
CA PRO A 196 -10.77 -11.31 -5.59
C PRO A 196 -9.39 -10.84 -5.12
N LEU A 197 -9.35 -9.94 -4.15
CA LEU A 197 -8.10 -9.41 -3.63
C LEU A 197 -7.29 -10.51 -2.95
N ASP A 198 -6.09 -10.75 -3.48
CA ASP A 198 -5.06 -11.59 -2.86
C ASP A 198 -3.87 -10.69 -2.48
N THR A 199 -3.58 -10.59 -1.18
CA THR A 199 -2.55 -9.70 -0.65
C THR A 199 -1.13 -10.17 -1.00
N VAL A 200 -0.91 -11.47 -1.18
CA VAL A 200 0.39 -12.04 -1.55
C VAL A 200 0.67 -11.73 -3.00
N VAL A 201 -0.29 -11.99 -3.89
CA VAL A 201 -0.19 -11.69 -5.32
C VAL A 201 -0.03 -10.18 -5.54
N LEU A 202 -0.80 -9.35 -4.84
CA LEU A 202 -0.70 -7.89 -4.91
C LEU A 202 0.70 -7.39 -4.52
N LYS A 203 1.30 -7.96 -3.46
CA LYS A 203 2.59 -7.51 -2.92
C LYS A 203 3.77 -8.01 -3.73
N TYR A 204 3.75 -9.27 -4.16
CA TYR A 204 4.92 -9.98 -4.66
C TYR A 204 4.85 -10.37 -6.13
N PHE A 205 3.68 -10.43 -6.77
CA PHE A 205 3.59 -10.78 -8.20
C PHE A 205 3.73 -9.53 -9.08
N LYS A 206 4.94 -9.31 -9.59
CA LYS A 206 5.27 -8.16 -10.45
C LYS A 206 6.04 -8.62 -11.67
N MET A 207 5.74 -8.00 -12.81
CA MET A 207 6.52 -8.11 -14.03
C MET A 207 7.77 -7.23 -13.92
N ILE A 208 8.91 -7.80 -14.29
CA ILE A 208 10.20 -7.11 -14.30
C ILE A 208 10.35 -6.41 -15.65
N THR A 209 10.05 -5.11 -15.67
CA THR A 209 10.15 -4.27 -16.88
C THR A 209 11.57 -3.79 -17.15
N ARG A 210 12.37 -3.66 -16.09
CA ARG A 210 13.77 -3.19 -16.14
C ARG A 210 14.71 -4.34 -16.42
N LYS A 211 14.98 -4.58 -17.71
CA LYS A 211 15.88 -5.65 -18.16
C LYS A 211 17.30 -5.47 -17.63
N ASP A 212 17.81 -4.24 -17.55
CA ASP A 212 19.11 -3.91 -16.94
C ASP A 212 19.32 -4.44 -15.50
N THR A 213 18.24 -4.79 -14.79
CA THR A 213 18.31 -5.41 -13.46
C THR A 213 18.33 -6.95 -13.45
N LEU A 214 18.11 -7.58 -14.61
CA LEU A 214 18.09 -9.04 -14.82
C LEU A 214 19.46 -9.57 -15.20
N THR A 215 20.42 -9.43 -14.28
CA THR A 215 21.72 -10.10 -14.38
C THR A 215 21.67 -11.44 -13.64
N VAL A 216 22.46 -12.43 -14.09
CA VAL A 216 22.46 -13.79 -13.51
C VAL A 216 22.72 -13.74 -11.99
N ASP A 217 23.66 -12.92 -11.52
CA ASP A 217 24.00 -12.76 -10.11
C ASP A 217 22.83 -12.24 -9.25
N LYS A 218 21.94 -11.41 -9.82
CA LYS A 218 20.82 -10.80 -9.08
C LYS A 218 19.54 -11.60 -9.20
N ALA A 219 19.28 -12.19 -10.36
CA ALA A 219 18.00 -12.76 -10.73
C ALA A 219 17.95 -14.30 -10.62
N PHE A 220 19.09 -14.99 -10.74
CA PHE A 220 19.12 -16.44 -10.60
C PHE A 220 18.66 -16.83 -9.18
N GLY A 221 17.86 -17.90 -9.07
CA GLY A 221 17.27 -18.27 -7.78
C GLY A 221 15.91 -17.62 -7.49
N LYS A 222 15.57 -16.50 -8.16
CA LYS A 222 14.57 -15.55 -7.64
C LYS A 222 13.53 -15.08 -8.65
N VAL A 223 13.66 -15.42 -9.93
CA VAL A 223 12.76 -14.93 -10.97
C VAL A 223 12.15 -16.07 -11.77
N TRP A 224 10.93 -15.82 -12.25
CA TRP A 224 10.19 -16.69 -13.13
C TRP A 224 10.01 -16.02 -14.49
N TYR A 225 9.74 -16.79 -15.53
CA TYR A 225 9.54 -16.27 -16.87
C TYR A 225 8.35 -16.92 -17.56
N SER A 226 7.75 -16.17 -18.48
CA SER A 226 6.80 -16.67 -19.48
C SER A 226 7.38 -16.45 -20.87
N LYS A 227 7.23 -17.43 -21.76
CA LYS A 227 7.60 -17.31 -23.16
C LYS A 227 6.39 -17.52 -24.06
N TYR A 228 6.03 -16.49 -24.82
CA TYR A 228 4.92 -16.52 -25.76
C TYR A 228 5.27 -15.79 -27.05
N ASN A 229 5.08 -16.45 -28.20
CA ASN A 229 5.38 -15.91 -29.53
C ASN A 229 6.77 -15.24 -29.65
N GLY A 230 7.78 -15.84 -29.03
CA GLY A 230 9.16 -15.33 -29.05
C GLY A 230 9.47 -14.25 -28.01
N ASN A 231 8.44 -13.64 -27.40
CA ASN A 231 8.61 -12.68 -26.32
C ASN A 231 8.80 -13.40 -24.99
N VAL A 232 9.78 -12.92 -24.21
CA VAL A 232 10.07 -13.42 -22.86
C VAL A 232 9.84 -12.28 -21.88
N GLU A 233 8.98 -12.55 -20.90
CA GLU A 233 8.65 -11.65 -19.80
C GLU A 233 9.07 -12.32 -18.50
N PHE A 234 9.66 -11.54 -17.59
CA PHE A 234 10.13 -12.02 -16.30
C PHE A 234 9.25 -11.50 -15.18
N PHE A 235 9.16 -12.27 -14.10
CA PHE A 235 8.29 -12.02 -12.97
C PHE A 235 9.01 -12.33 -11.66
N THR A 236 8.61 -11.64 -10.60
CA THR A 236 9.19 -11.75 -9.26
C THR A 236 8.62 -12.90 -8.42
N MET A 237 7.60 -13.59 -8.90
CA MET A 237 6.95 -14.71 -8.21
C MET A 237 6.41 -15.72 -9.21
N ASP A 238 6.27 -16.97 -8.78
CA ASP A 238 5.54 -18.01 -9.52
C ASP A 238 4.07 -17.64 -9.75
N GLY A 239 3.43 -18.32 -10.70
CA GLY A 239 2.02 -18.19 -10.99
C GLY A 239 1.71 -18.34 -12.48
N THR A 240 0.68 -17.64 -12.93
CA THR A 240 0.24 -17.65 -14.33
C THR A 240 0.38 -16.26 -14.91
N ASN A 241 0.94 -16.14 -16.11
CA ASN A 241 1.05 -14.86 -16.82
C ASN A 241 -0.36 -14.30 -17.10
N PRO A 242 -0.73 -13.12 -16.58
CA PRO A 242 -2.08 -12.58 -16.73
C PRO A 242 -2.46 -12.19 -18.17
N GLU A 243 -1.48 -11.97 -19.05
CA GLU A 243 -1.70 -11.55 -20.44
C GLU A 243 -1.93 -12.73 -21.38
N ASN A 244 -1.22 -13.84 -21.16
CA ASN A 244 -1.26 -15.00 -22.07
C ASN A 244 -1.79 -16.30 -21.44
N GLY A 245 -2.06 -16.30 -20.14
CA GLY A 245 -2.63 -17.43 -19.41
C GLY A 245 -1.70 -18.63 -19.24
N LYS A 246 -0.41 -18.53 -19.60
CA LYS A 246 0.55 -19.62 -19.42
C LYS A 246 1.19 -19.58 -18.03
N ASP A 247 1.40 -20.77 -17.48
CA ASP A 247 2.17 -20.92 -16.25
C ASP A 247 3.61 -20.41 -16.43
N LEU A 248 4.06 -19.72 -15.40
CA LEU A 248 5.41 -19.23 -15.31
C LEU A 248 6.37 -20.38 -15.01
N ARG A 249 7.58 -20.28 -15.54
CA ARG A 249 8.65 -21.26 -15.31
C ARG A 249 9.78 -20.59 -14.58
N PHE A 250 10.44 -21.32 -13.71
CA PHE A 250 11.64 -20.81 -13.05
C PHE A 250 12.71 -20.44 -14.10
N ALA A 251 13.31 -19.26 -13.96
CA ALA A 251 14.29 -18.78 -14.92
C ALA A 251 15.66 -19.40 -14.69
N THR A 252 16.18 -20.07 -15.71
CA THR A 252 17.55 -20.57 -15.73
C THR A 252 18.54 -19.44 -16.01
N GLU A 253 19.81 -19.63 -15.67
CA GLU A 253 20.89 -18.69 -16.01
C GLU A 253 20.86 -18.33 -17.51
N TYR A 254 20.72 -19.34 -18.38
CA TYR A 254 20.61 -19.14 -19.83
C TYR A 254 19.44 -18.22 -20.23
N MET A 255 18.28 -18.37 -19.61
CA MET A 255 17.13 -17.51 -19.90
C MET A 255 17.38 -16.07 -19.47
N ILE A 256 17.98 -15.88 -18.29
CA ILE A 256 18.32 -14.57 -17.76
C ILE A 256 19.38 -13.90 -18.65
N ASP A 257 20.45 -14.60 -18.99
CA ASP A 257 21.54 -14.07 -19.81
C ASP A 257 21.04 -13.70 -21.23
N THR A 258 20.27 -14.59 -21.87
CA THR A 258 19.80 -14.38 -23.25
C THR A 258 18.74 -13.29 -23.37
N TYR A 259 17.84 -13.15 -22.38
CA TYR A 259 16.64 -12.30 -22.50
C TYR A 259 16.58 -11.16 -21.47
N GLY A 260 17.44 -11.19 -20.46
CA GLY A 260 17.57 -10.18 -19.41
C GLY A 260 18.31 -8.92 -19.86
N GLY A 261 18.70 -8.78 -21.12
CA GLY A 261 19.28 -7.54 -21.64
C GLY A 261 20.76 -7.35 -21.30
N GLY A 262 21.48 -8.43 -20.95
CA GLY A 262 22.94 -8.45 -20.92
C GLY A 262 23.52 -8.57 -22.33
N GLN A 263 23.82 -7.42 -22.95
CA GLN A 263 24.90 -7.26 -23.91
C GLN A 263 25.65 -5.97 -23.58
#